data_AF-A0AA51Q788-F1
#
_entry.id   AF-A0AA51Q788-F1
#
_cell.length_a   1.000
_cell.length_b   1.000
_cell.length_c   1.000
_cell.angle_alpha   90.00
_cell.angle_beta   90.00
_cell.angle_gamma   90.00
#
_symmetry.space_group_name_H-M   'P 1'
#
loop_
_entity.id
_entity.type
_entity.pdbx_description
1 polymer ?
#
loop_
_entity_poly.entity_id
_entity_poly.type
_entity_poly.pdbx_seq_one_letter_code
_entity_poly.pdbx_strand_id
1 'polypeptide(L)'
;MDWKSFFIKDVKEYIKLKKILEELFHLNKEIPEQVFQRGFNNYLFEQFDYIMSEEFWTTIRDLAEKSNDDFVVLAVLNPHPMEYYYKEFGYFNWLKLPIDTSSDEFLNILNEGPPNYEADAIIINSFIIALFSPSKKWGIWADRNYEIAIIASDKDININSLPILDSWVPVEDNVVMDWTMFSFRHYKVPKSFSKKLRMNYSNLNKNRKEGN
;
A
#
# COMPACT_ATOMS: atom_id res chain seq x y z
N MET A 1 16.54 12.57 -15.17
CA MET A 1 16.82 11.14 -14.90
C MET A 1 15.96 10.31 -15.82
N ASP A 2 16.38 9.13 -16.29
CA ASP A 2 15.48 8.24 -17.03
C ASP A 2 14.61 7.48 -16.02
N TRP A 3 13.42 8.01 -15.74
CA TRP A 3 12.49 7.45 -14.76
C TRP A 3 12.02 6.03 -15.12
N LYS A 4 12.18 5.60 -16.39
CA LYS A 4 11.97 4.20 -16.84
C LYS A 4 12.93 3.21 -16.18
N SER A 5 13.97 3.70 -15.51
CA SER A 5 14.91 2.89 -14.74
C SER A 5 14.35 2.40 -13.40
N PHE A 6 13.30 3.05 -12.87
CA PHE A 6 12.67 2.63 -11.61
C PHE A 6 11.75 1.42 -11.76
N PHE A 7 11.21 1.21 -12.97
CA PHE A 7 10.41 0.03 -13.27
C PHE A 7 11.27 -1.24 -13.27
N ILE A 8 10.79 -2.26 -12.57
CA ILE A 8 11.46 -3.56 -12.51
C ILE A 8 11.29 -4.26 -13.86
N LYS A 9 12.41 -4.64 -14.47
CA LYS A 9 12.45 -5.36 -15.77
C LYS A 9 12.93 -6.80 -15.62
N ASP A 10 13.80 -7.06 -14.65
CA ASP A 10 14.39 -8.37 -14.42
C ASP A 10 13.48 -9.26 -13.55
N VAL A 11 13.20 -10.46 -14.05
CA VAL A 11 12.34 -11.43 -13.37
C VAL A 11 12.94 -11.92 -12.05
N LYS A 12 14.28 -11.98 -11.92
CA LYS A 12 14.92 -12.42 -10.66
C LYS A 12 14.78 -11.33 -9.59
N GLU A 13 14.93 -10.06 -9.94
CA GLU A 13 14.66 -8.94 -9.02
C GLU A 13 13.19 -8.92 -8.60
N TYR A 14 12.27 -9.08 -9.54
CA TYR A 14 10.84 -9.24 -9.22
C TYR A 14 10.59 -10.38 -8.23
N ILE A 15 11.11 -11.59 -8.48
CA ILE A 15 10.95 -12.74 -7.57
C ILE A 15 11.54 -12.46 -6.19
N LYS A 16 12.68 -11.75 -6.11
CA LYS A 16 13.29 -11.37 -4.82
C LYS A 16 12.38 -10.43 -4.03
N LEU A 17 11.86 -9.38 -4.67
CA LEU A 17 10.98 -8.40 -4.01
C LEU A 17 9.61 -8.99 -3.69
N LYS A 18 9.09 -9.87 -4.54
CA LYS A 18 7.86 -10.63 -4.26
C LYS A 18 7.97 -11.46 -3.00
N LYS A 19 9.12 -12.09 -2.71
CA LYS A 19 9.32 -12.82 -1.45
C LYS A 19 9.21 -11.91 -0.23
N ILE A 20 9.74 -10.69 -0.30
CA ILE A 20 9.62 -9.70 0.79
C ILE A 20 8.14 -9.32 0.97
N LEU A 21 7.44 -9.02 -0.14
CA LEU A 21 6.02 -8.74 -0.14
C LEU A 21 5.21 -9.90 0.49
N GLU A 22 5.54 -11.15 0.16
CA GLU A 22 4.93 -12.37 0.70
C GLU A 22 5.31 -12.67 2.15
N GLU A 23 6.25 -11.95 2.76
CA GLU A 23 6.47 -12.01 4.21
C GLU A 23 5.65 -10.95 4.94
N LEU A 24 5.29 -9.86 4.26
CA LEU A 24 4.51 -8.75 4.80
C LEU A 24 3.01 -8.98 4.66
N PHE A 25 2.58 -9.57 3.55
CA PHE A 25 1.17 -9.67 3.19
C PHE A 25 0.71 -11.09 2.86
N HIS A 26 -0.58 -11.34 3.06
CA HIS A 26 -1.31 -12.49 2.58
C HIS A 26 -1.90 -12.17 1.20
N LEU A 27 -1.17 -12.48 0.13
CA LEU A 27 -1.56 -12.13 -1.25
C LEU A 27 -2.83 -12.84 -1.77
N ASN A 28 -3.35 -13.80 -1.01
CA ASN A 28 -4.59 -14.52 -1.32
C ASN A 28 -5.80 -14.04 -0.52
N LYS A 29 -5.68 -12.88 0.15
CA LYS A 29 -6.74 -12.26 0.95
C LYS A 29 -7.00 -10.85 0.46
N GLU A 30 -8.23 -10.41 0.65
CA GLU A 30 -8.70 -9.08 0.30
C GLU A 30 -9.35 -8.42 1.51
N ILE A 31 -9.48 -7.09 1.50
CA ILE A 31 -10.23 -6.37 2.52
C ILE A 31 -11.69 -6.86 2.49
N PRO A 32 -12.36 -7.11 3.64
CA PRO A 32 -11.96 -6.76 5.00
C PRO A 32 -11.25 -7.89 5.76
N GLU A 33 -10.74 -8.91 5.09
CA GLU A 33 -9.87 -9.92 5.71
C GLU A 33 -8.54 -9.30 6.13
N GLN A 34 -7.80 -9.97 7.02
CA GLN A 34 -6.48 -9.51 7.45
C GLN A 34 -5.45 -9.79 6.34
N VAL A 35 -5.02 -8.74 5.64
CA VAL A 35 -4.06 -8.80 4.53
C VAL A 35 -2.62 -8.74 4.99
N PHE A 36 -2.32 -8.27 6.21
CA PHE A 36 -0.98 -8.29 6.78
C PHE A 36 -0.67 -9.63 7.46
N GLN A 37 0.58 -10.04 7.41
CA GLN A 37 1.08 -11.19 8.16
C GLN A 37 1.29 -10.87 9.65
N ARG A 38 1.59 -11.92 10.42
CA ARG A 38 1.82 -11.83 11.87
C ARG A 38 3.10 -11.01 12.14
N GLY A 39 2.99 -9.99 13.00
CA GLY A 39 4.09 -9.09 13.39
C GLY A 39 3.66 -7.63 13.41
N PHE A 40 2.74 -7.27 12.53
CA PHE A 40 2.13 -5.95 12.47
C PHE A 40 1.02 -5.79 13.50
N ASN A 41 1.14 -4.78 14.36
CA ASN A 41 0.25 -4.63 15.53
C ASN A 41 -0.51 -3.31 15.57
N ASN A 42 -0.06 -2.29 14.84
CA ASN A 42 -0.74 -1.00 14.72
C ASN A 42 -1.18 -0.80 13.29
N TYR A 43 -2.46 -0.50 13.10
CA TYR A 43 -3.03 -0.18 11.79
C TYR A 43 -3.60 1.23 11.80
N LEU A 44 -3.31 1.98 10.75
CA LEU A 44 -3.97 3.24 10.43
C LEU A 44 -4.48 3.20 8.99
N PHE A 45 -5.49 4.02 8.71
CA PHE A 45 -6.24 4.04 7.46
C PHE A 45 -6.20 5.43 6.84
N GLU A 46 -6.21 5.46 5.52
CA GLU A 46 -6.32 6.67 4.69
C GLU A 46 -7.04 6.34 3.39
N GLN A 47 -7.41 7.34 2.59
CA GLN A 47 -8.00 7.15 1.26
C GLN A 47 -7.00 6.55 0.27
N PHE A 48 -7.49 5.71 -0.64
CA PHE A 48 -6.68 5.16 -1.73
C PHE A 48 -6.04 6.27 -2.58
N ASP A 49 -6.82 7.30 -2.95
CA ASP A 49 -6.35 8.38 -3.83
C ASP A 49 -5.24 9.23 -3.21
N TYR A 50 -5.16 9.31 -1.87
CA TYR A 50 -4.03 9.98 -1.21
C TYR A 50 -2.71 9.27 -1.50
N ILE A 51 -2.71 7.93 -1.58
CA ILE A 51 -1.52 7.12 -1.92
C ILE A 51 -1.00 7.42 -3.33
N MET A 52 -1.87 7.94 -4.20
CA MET A 52 -1.57 8.35 -5.57
C MET A 52 -1.14 9.81 -5.71
N SER A 53 -1.09 10.56 -4.60
CA SER A 53 -0.83 11.99 -4.64
C SER A 53 0.67 12.31 -4.57
N GLU A 54 1.02 13.52 -5.02
CA GLU A 54 2.40 14.03 -4.93
C GLU A 54 2.86 14.17 -3.47
N GLU A 55 1.95 14.66 -2.61
CA GLU A 55 2.22 14.93 -1.21
C GLU A 55 2.59 13.65 -0.44
N PHE A 56 1.98 12.52 -0.80
CA PHE A 56 2.20 11.25 -0.13
C PHE A 56 3.63 10.73 -0.24
N TRP A 57 4.38 11.10 -1.29
CA TRP A 57 5.78 10.70 -1.40
C TRP A 57 6.62 11.18 -0.21
N THR A 58 6.30 12.35 0.36
CA THR A 58 6.99 12.86 1.55
C THR A 58 6.79 11.95 2.76
N THR A 59 5.57 11.43 2.98
CA THR A 59 5.28 10.43 4.01
C THR A 59 6.08 9.15 3.81
N ILE A 60 6.17 8.66 2.56
CA ILE A 60 6.91 7.44 2.23
C ILE A 60 8.41 7.59 2.48
N ARG A 61 9.01 8.70 2.05
CA ARG A 61 10.42 8.98 2.27
C ARG A 61 10.76 9.05 3.77
N ASP A 62 9.97 9.76 4.56
CA ASP A 62 10.21 9.90 5.99
C ASP A 62 10.05 8.55 6.74
N LEU A 63 9.14 7.68 6.28
CA LEU A 63 9.03 6.31 6.78
C LEU A 63 10.28 5.48 6.45
N ALA A 64 10.78 5.57 5.21
CA ALA A 64 11.98 4.87 4.75
C ALA A 64 13.24 5.32 5.52
N GLU A 65 13.39 6.63 5.76
CA GLU A 65 14.49 7.19 6.57
C GLU A 65 14.44 6.65 8.01
N LYS A 66 13.27 6.62 8.64
CA LYS A 66 13.10 6.05 10.00
C LYS A 66 13.43 4.56 10.07
N SER A 67 13.19 3.82 8.99
CA SER A 67 13.48 2.39 8.92
C SER A 67 14.92 2.09 8.45
N ASN A 68 15.70 3.11 8.06
CA ASN A 68 17.02 3.03 7.42
C ASN A 68 17.00 2.23 6.12
N ASP A 69 16.02 2.50 5.27
CA ASP A 69 15.89 1.90 3.94
C ASP A 69 16.29 2.90 2.85
N ASP A 70 17.18 2.48 1.94
CA ASP A 70 17.66 3.33 0.83
C ASP A 70 16.64 3.42 -0.32
N PHE A 71 15.61 2.59 -0.31
CA PHE A 71 14.57 2.58 -1.32
C PHE A 71 13.26 2.01 -0.78
N VAL A 72 12.17 2.31 -1.48
CA VAL A 72 10.83 1.77 -1.26
C VAL A 72 10.38 1.01 -2.50
N VAL A 73 9.58 -0.04 -2.32
CA VAL A 73 8.94 -0.75 -3.43
C VAL A 73 7.48 -0.40 -3.49
N LEU A 74 7.01 0.05 -4.66
CA LEU A 74 5.59 0.11 -5.00
C LEU A 74 5.28 -1.08 -5.91
N ALA A 75 4.33 -1.91 -5.50
CA ALA A 75 3.97 -3.14 -6.16
C ALA A 75 2.48 -3.15 -6.51
N VAL A 76 2.16 -3.06 -7.80
CA VAL A 76 0.78 -3.28 -8.26
C VAL A 76 0.48 -4.78 -8.26
N LEU A 77 -0.58 -5.18 -7.54
CA LEU A 77 -0.99 -6.57 -7.37
C LEU A 77 -2.18 -6.93 -8.26
N ASN A 78 -3.03 -5.94 -8.53
CA ASN A 78 -4.15 -6.05 -9.46
C ASN A 78 -4.18 -4.78 -10.32
N PRO A 79 -4.06 -4.85 -11.66
CA PRO A 79 -3.99 -6.05 -12.50
C PRO A 79 -2.74 -6.91 -12.23
N HIS A 80 -2.84 -8.21 -12.52
CA HIS A 80 -1.82 -9.18 -12.10
C HIS A 80 -0.45 -8.87 -12.73
N PRO A 81 0.64 -8.68 -11.95
CA PRO A 81 1.91 -8.16 -12.46
C PRO A 81 2.58 -9.08 -13.49
N MET A 82 2.48 -10.40 -13.32
CA MET A 82 3.04 -11.38 -14.26
C MET A 82 2.09 -11.73 -15.41
N GLU A 83 0.88 -12.22 -15.09
CA GLU A 83 -0.08 -12.74 -16.08
C GLU A 83 -0.68 -11.69 -17.01
N TYR A 84 -0.65 -10.41 -16.60
CA TYR A 84 -1.09 -9.29 -17.41
C TYR A 84 0.10 -8.40 -17.79
N TYR A 85 0.59 -7.59 -16.84
CA TYR A 85 1.44 -6.45 -17.18
C TYR A 85 2.79 -6.86 -17.80
N TYR A 86 3.50 -7.83 -17.20
CA TYR A 86 4.75 -8.37 -17.76
C TYR A 86 4.54 -9.08 -19.10
N LYS A 87 3.45 -9.84 -19.23
CA LYS A 87 3.14 -10.56 -20.46
C LYS A 87 2.88 -9.60 -21.63
N GLU A 88 2.16 -8.50 -21.39
CA GLU A 88 1.80 -7.53 -22.43
C GLU A 88 2.95 -6.55 -22.74
N PHE A 89 3.72 -6.12 -21.73
CA PHE A 89 4.67 -5.00 -21.87
C PHE A 89 6.15 -5.38 -21.69
N GLY A 90 6.45 -6.59 -21.20
CA GLY A 90 7.83 -7.09 -21.04
C GLY A 90 8.60 -6.54 -19.81
N TYR A 91 7.92 -5.84 -18.91
CA TYR A 91 8.42 -5.37 -17.62
C TYR A 91 7.27 -5.34 -16.60
N PHE A 92 7.55 -5.11 -15.32
CA PHE A 92 6.53 -5.09 -14.28
C PHE A 92 6.07 -3.66 -14.00
N ASN A 93 4.78 -3.47 -13.69
CA ASN A 93 4.24 -2.26 -13.05
C ASN A 93 4.59 -2.21 -11.56
N TRP A 94 5.83 -2.58 -11.24
CA TRP A 94 6.43 -2.48 -9.93
C TRP A 94 7.61 -1.54 -10.01
N LEU A 95 7.71 -0.68 -9.02
CA LEU A 95 8.73 0.35 -8.94
C LEU A 95 9.66 0.06 -7.77
N LYS A 96 10.94 0.28 -8.00
CA LYS A 96 11.94 0.39 -6.95
C LYS A 96 12.38 1.84 -6.91
N LEU A 97 11.88 2.57 -5.92
CA LEU A 97 12.00 4.02 -5.79
C LEU A 97 13.09 4.35 -4.76
N PRO A 98 14.24 4.88 -5.16
CA PRO A 98 15.23 5.44 -4.24
C PRO A 98 14.64 6.58 -3.39
N ILE A 99 15.12 6.73 -2.16
CA ILE A 99 14.60 7.77 -1.25
C ILE A 99 14.91 9.21 -1.70
N ASP A 100 15.91 9.40 -2.58
CA ASP A 100 16.26 10.69 -3.17
C ASP A 100 15.40 11.08 -4.37
N THR A 101 14.45 10.23 -4.79
CA THR A 101 13.41 10.57 -5.77
C THR A 101 12.63 11.80 -5.29
N SER A 102 12.35 12.73 -6.18
CA SER A 102 11.49 13.89 -5.88
C SER A 102 10.01 13.54 -5.94
N SER A 103 9.16 14.32 -5.28
CA SER A 103 7.69 14.12 -5.35
C SER A 103 7.14 14.29 -6.76
N ASP A 104 7.67 15.26 -7.52
CA ASP A 104 7.36 15.44 -8.95
C ASP A 104 7.72 14.20 -9.76
N GLU A 105 8.91 13.62 -9.56
CA GLU A 105 9.31 12.39 -10.24
C GLU A 105 8.40 11.22 -9.87
N PHE A 106 8.06 11.07 -8.58
CA PHE A 106 7.10 10.07 -8.13
C PHE A 106 5.77 10.18 -8.88
N LEU A 107 5.16 11.37 -8.89
CA LEU A 107 3.89 11.60 -9.58
C LEU A 107 4.00 11.35 -11.09
N ASN A 108 5.09 11.81 -11.73
CA ASN A 108 5.34 11.58 -13.14
C ASN A 108 5.44 10.08 -13.48
N ILE A 109 6.11 9.30 -12.63
CA ILE A 109 6.22 7.84 -12.80
C ILE A 109 4.84 7.17 -12.68
N LEU A 110 4.01 7.59 -11.72
CA LEU A 110 2.66 7.04 -11.56
C LEU A 110 1.76 7.31 -12.77
N ASN A 111 1.93 8.47 -13.41
CA ASN A 111 1.17 8.87 -14.59
C ASN A 111 1.67 8.23 -15.88
N GLU A 112 2.84 7.59 -15.89
CA GLU A 112 3.34 6.98 -17.10
C GLU A 112 2.78 5.56 -17.32
N GLY A 113 2.09 5.39 -18.45
CA GLY A 113 1.77 4.09 -19.02
C GLY A 113 2.81 3.61 -20.05
N PRO A 114 2.77 2.33 -20.44
CA PRO A 114 3.53 1.83 -21.58
C PRO A 114 3.24 2.64 -22.85
N PRO A 115 4.18 2.73 -23.82
CA PRO A 115 3.98 3.51 -25.04
C PRO A 115 2.74 3.07 -25.84
N ASN A 116 1.82 4.00 -26.13
CA ASN A 116 0.51 3.78 -26.76
C ASN A 116 -0.52 3.05 -25.88
N TYR A 117 -0.22 2.86 -24.60
CA TYR A 117 -1.09 2.24 -23.60
C TYR A 117 -1.14 3.13 -22.36
N GLU A 118 -1.45 4.41 -22.54
CA GLU A 118 -1.48 5.40 -21.45
C GLU A 118 -2.50 5.01 -20.37
N ALA A 119 -3.57 4.31 -20.76
CA ALA A 119 -4.58 3.76 -19.84
C ALA A 119 -3.99 2.72 -18.86
N ASP A 120 -2.81 2.17 -19.14
CA ASP A 120 -2.11 1.20 -18.28
C ASP A 120 -1.12 1.85 -17.30
N ALA A 121 -1.13 3.19 -17.19
CA ALA A 121 -0.42 3.91 -16.13
C ALA A 121 -0.86 3.44 -14.75
N ILE A 122 0.06 3.45 -13.77
CA ILE A 122 -0.22 3.00 -12.41
C ILE A 122 -1.36 3.81 -11.80
N ILE A 123 -1.40 5.12 -12.00
CA ILE A 123 -2.47 5.97 -11.45
C ILE A 123 -3.86 5.64 -12.01
N ILE A 124 -3.93 5.04 -13.21
CA ILE A 124 -5.17 4.73 -13.91
C ILE A 124 -5.60 3.28 -13.69
N ASN A 125 -4.72 2.32 -13.99
CA ASN A 125 -5.02 0.89 -14.01
C ASN A 125 -4.35 0.15 -12.84
N SER A 126 -4.72 0.53 -11.62
CA SER A 126 -4.30 -0.16 -10.40
C SER A 126 -5.44 -0.25 -9.39
N PHE A 127 -5.82 -1.47 -9.05
CA PHE A 127 -6.90 -1.75 -8.11
C PHE A 127 -6.38 -2.14 -6.74
N ILE A 128 -5.27 -2.87 -6.69
CA ILE A 128 -4.61 -3.25 -5.43
C ILE A 128 -3.12 -2.96 -5.56
N ILE A 129 -2.58 -2.25 -4.59
CA ILE A 129 -1.17 -1.87 -4.53
C ILE A 129 -0.64 -2.11 -3.13
N ALA A 130 0.60 -2.57 -3.06
CA ALA A 130 1.37 -2.55 -1.84
C ALA A 130 2.57 -1.61 -1.95
N LEU A 131 2.79 -0.78 -0.93
CA LEU A 131 4.07 -0.07 -0.74
C LEU A 131 4.76 -0.65 0.47
N PHE A 132 6.05 -0.95 0.38
CA PHE A 132 6.74 -1.57 1.49
C PHE A 132 8.22 -1.28 1.52
N SER A 133 8.79 -1.34 2.72
CA SER A 133 10.22 -1.24 2.92
C SER A 133 10.94 -2.59 2.74
N PRO A 134 12.16 -2.60 2.16
CA PRO A 134 12.96 -3.82 2.05
C PRO A 134 13.39 -4.37 3.42
N SER A 135 13.50 -3.52 4.45
CA SER A 135 13.71 -3.94 5.85
C SER A 135 12.52 -4.68 6.48
N LYS A 136 11.34 -4.62 5.84
CA LYS A 136 10.07 -5.21 6.33
C LYS A 136 9.52 -4.57 7.60
N LYS A 137 9.99 -3.38 7.97
CA LYS A 137 9.53 -2.71 9.20
C LYS A 137 8.17 -2.03 9.03
N TRP A 138 7.73 -1.78 7.81
CA TRP A 138 6.40 -1.24 7.53
C TRP A 138 5.92 -1.68 6.15
N GLY A 139 4.60 -1.63 5.98
CA GLY A 139 3.93 -1.89 4.71
C GLY A 139 2.60 -1.16 4.64
N ILE A 140 2.20 -0.84 3.43
CA ILE A 140 0.92 -0.20 3.09
C ILE A 140 0.22 -1.10 2.09
N TRP A 141 -1.05 -1.39 2.33
CA TRP A 141 -1.93 -2.08 1.41
C TRP A 141 -3.06 -1.13 1.01
N ALA A 142 -3.15 -0.80 -0.27
CA ALA A 142 -4.16 0.08 -0.83
C ALA A 142 -5.07 -0.70 -1.77
N ASP A 143 -6.39 -0.59 -1.57
CA ASP A 143 -7.41 -1.26 -2.36
C ASP A 143 -8.44 -0.24 -2.87
N ARG A 144 -8.36 0.07 -4.17
CA ARG A 144 -9.23 1.03 -4.84
C ARG A 144 -10.69 0.59 -4.78
N ASN A 145 -10.97 -0.72 -4.77
CA ASN A 145 -12.36 -1.19 -4.72
C ASN A 145 -13.06 -0.77 -3.44
N TYR A 146 -12.31 -0.51 -2.36
CA TYR A 146 -12.83 -0.05 -1.08
C TYR A 146 -12.44 1.41 -0.76
N GLU A 147 -11.77 2.10 -1.69
CA GLU A 147 -11.31 3.49 -1.56
C GLU A 147 -10.44 3.75 -0.33
N ILE A 148 -9.73 2.72 0.17
CA ILE A 148 -8.92 2.81 1.39
C ILE A 148 -7.53 2.21 1.21
N ALA A 149 -6.61 2.75 2.00
CA ALA A 149 -5.29 2.24 2.26
C ALA A 149 -5.11 1.96 3.75
N ILE A 150 -4.32 0.95 4.06
CA ILE A 150 -3.99 0.52 5.41
C ILE A 150 -2.48 0.52 5.53
N ILE A 151 -1.93 1.27 6.49
CA ILE A 151 -0.53 1.17 6.87
C ILE A 151 -0.40 0.31 8.13
N ALA A 152 0.65 -0.50 8.17
CA ALA A 152 1.07 -1.18 9.38
C ALA A 152 2.58 -1.12 9.56
N SER A 153 3.02 -1.17 10.81
CA SER A 153 4.43 -1.19 11.20
C SER A 153 4.75 -2.28 12.21
N ASP A 154 6.00 -2.74 12.18
CA ASP A 154 6.58 -3.53 13.26
C ASP A 154 6.65 -2.67 14.53
N LYS A 155 6.72 -3.32 15.69
CA LYS A 155 6.70 -2.70 17.03
C LYS A 155 7.76 -1.61 17.22
N ASP A 156 8.86 -1.67 16.47
CA ASP A 156 9.97 -0.73 16.56
C ASP A 156 9.65 0.64 15.91
N ILE A 157 8.60 0.71 15.07
CA ILE A 157 8.11 1.97 14.47
C ILE A 157 6.74 2.29 15.05
N ASN A 158 6.66 3.30 15.91
CA ASN A 158 5.38 3.75 16.44
C ASN A 158 4.69 4.72 15.47
N ILE A 159 4.00 4.17 14.46
CA ILE A 159 3.28 4.96 13.44
C ILE A 159 2.24 5.92 14.03
N ASN A 160 1.64 5.59 15.19
CA ASN A 160 0.64 6.44 15.83
C ASN A 160 1.21 7.76 16.39
N SER A 161 2.54 7.85 16.51
CA SER A 161 3.24 9.05 17.00
C SER A 161 3.94 9.85 15.91
N LEU A 162 3.77 9.45 14.64
CA LEU A 162 4.46 10.09 13.52
C LEU A 162 3.59 11.23 12.97
N PRO A 163 4.03 12.50 13.05
CA PRO A 163 3.25 13.63 12.51
C PRO A 163 2.98 13.53 11.01
N ILE A 164 3.87 12.84 10.28
CA ILE A 164 3.71 12.54 8.84
C ILE A 164 2.48 11.67 8.52
N LEU A 165 1.82 11.11 9.54
CA LEU A 165 0.62 10.28 9.45
C LEU A 165 -0.57 10.95 10.16
N ASP A 166 -0.56 12.27 10.38
CA ASP A 166 -1.62 12.98 11.11
C ASP A 166 -3.02 12.86 10.45
N SER A 167 -3.09 12.64 9.13
CA SER A 167 -4.36 12.39 8.42
C SER A 167 -4.82 10.93 8.52
N TRP A 168 -3.94 10.02 8.89
CA TRP A 168 -4.23 8.59 8.98
C TRP A 168 -4.92 8.27 10.29
N VAL A 169 -6.00 7.51 10.23
CA VAL A 169 -6.87 7.27 11.39
C VAL A 169 -7.02 5.78 11.72
N PRO A 170 -7.28 5.42 12.98
CA PRO A 170 -7.61 4.04 13.32
C PRO A 170 -8.97 3.62 12.74
N VAL A 171 -9.19 2.31 12.57
CA VAL A 171 -10.45 1.74 12.01
C VAL A 171 -11.71 2.06 12.83
N GLU A 172 -11.52 2.47 14.09
CA GLU A 172 -12.58 2.94 14.97
C GLU A 172 -13.17 4.29 14.55
N ASP A 173 -12.39 5.12 13.84
CA ASP A 173 -12.89 6.39 13.31
C ASP A 173 -13.98 6.12 12.25
N ASN A 174 -15.05 6.90 12.30
CA ASN A 174 -16.17 6.72 11.37
C ASN A 174 -15.80 7.18 9.96
N VAL A 175 -14.81 8.07 9.80
CA VAL A 175 -14.38 8.55 8.48
C VAL A 175 -13.88 7.41 7.59
N VAL A 176 -13.33 6.34 8.18
CA VAL A 176 -12.95 5.12 7.43
C VAL A 176 -14.17 4.49 6.75
N MET A 177 -15.32 4.47 7.43
CA MET A 177 -16.54 3.95 6.84
C MET A 177 -17.09 4.90 5.78
N ASP A 178 -16.94 6.21 5.97
CA ASP A 178 -17.36 7.23 5.00
C ASP A 178 -16.56 7.12 3.69
N TRP A 179 -15.25 6.84 3.74
CA TRP A 179 -14.46 6.55 2.54
C TRP A 179 -14.96 5.29 1.81
N THR A 180 -15.13 4.19 2.55
CA THR A 180 -15.57 2.92 1.94
C THR A 180 -17.00 2.94 1.43
N MET A 181 -17.84 3.89 1.84
CA MET A 181 -19.27 3.86 1.52
C MET A 181 -19.52 3.98 0.02
N PHE A 182 -18.65 4.70 -0.70
CA PHE A 182 -18.73 4.92 -2.14
C PHE A 182 -18.56 3.61 -2.94
N SER A 183 -17.92 2.61 -2.35
CA SER A 183 -17.73 1.27 -2.92
C SER A 183 -18.96 0.37 -2.86
N PHE A 184 -20.00 0.76 -2.11
CA PHE A 184 -21.19 -0.07 -1.90
C PHE A 184 -22.43 0.51 -2.56
N ARG A 185 -23.31 -0.39 -3.01
CA ARG A 185 -24.62 -0.01 -3.55
C ARG A 185 -25.38 0.84 -2.55
N HIS A 186 -25.99 1.92 -3.03
CA HIS A 186 -26.75 2.88 -2.23
C HIS A 186 -25.93 3.60 -1.14
N TYR A 187 -24.60 3.69 -1.30
CA TYR A 187 -23.72 4.39 -0.37
C TYR A 187 -23.83 3.87 1.07
N LYS A 188 -23.99 2.54 1.21
CA LYS A 188 -24.25 1.91 2.51
C LYS A 188 -23.30 0.74 2.75
N VAL A 189 -22.38 0.93 3.69
CA VAL A 189 -21.46 -0.12 4.14
C VAL A 189 -22.23 -1.26 4.83
N PRO A 190 -22.11 -2.51 4.37
CA PRO A 190 -22.71 -3.67 5.03
C PRO A 190 -22.16 -3.84 6.45
N LYS A 191 -23.05 -4.12 7.42
CA LYS A 191 -22.64 -4.38 8.83
C LYS A 191 -21.66 -5.54 8.96
N SER A 192 -21.76 -6.55 8.08
CA SER A 192 -20.83 -7.68 8.04
C SER A 192 -19.42 -7.24 7.64
N PHE A 193 -19.31 -6.33 6.67
CA PHE A 193 -18.05 -5.76 6.22
C PHE A 193 -17.39 -4.95 7.34
N SER A 194 -18.10 -3.95 7.88
CA SER A 194 -17.55 -3.07 8.92
C SER A 194 -17.16 -3.83 10.19
N LYS A 195 -17.97 -4.82 10.60
CA LYS A 195 -17.65 -5.71 11.72
C LYS A 195 -16.39 -6.53 11.46
N LYS A 196 -16.24 -7.12 10.27
CA LYS A 196 -15.06 -7.93 9.90
C LYS A 196 -13.80 -7.06 9.81
N LEU A 197 -13.91 -5.86 9.25
CA LEU A 197 -12.81 -4.90 9.17
C LEU A 197 -12.31 -4.51 10.56
N ARG A 198 -13.21 -4.06 11.44
CA ARG A 198 -12.86 -3.71 12.83
C ARG A 198 -12.29 -4.91 13.60
N MET A 199 -12.85 -6.11 13.40
CA MET A 199 -12.32 -7.31 14.06
C MET A 199 -10.86 -7.62 13.67
N ASN A 200 -10.50 -7.39 12.40
CA ASN A 200 -9.17 -7.72 11.89
C ASN A 200 -8.13 -6.61 12.11
N TYR A 201 -8.56 -5.35 12.12
CA TYR A 201 -7.66 -4.17 12.12
C TYR A 201 -7.80 -3.27 13.36
N SER A 202 -8.63 -3.62 14.34
CA SER A 202 -8.73 -2.85 15.58
C SER A 202 -7.45 -2.96 16.41
N ASN A 203 -6.92 -1.81 16.82
CA ASN A 203 -5.79 -1.71 17.73
C ASN A 203 -6.21 -2.05 19.19
N LEU A 204 -7.51 -1.98 19.51
CA LEU A 204 -8.05 -2.23 20.85
C LEU A 204 -8.12 -3.72 21.22
N ASN A 205 -8.28 -4.60 20.23
CA ASN A 205 -8.43 -6.05 20.47
C ASN A 205 -7.12 -6.75 20.86
N LYS A 206 -5.97 -6.08 20.75
CA LYS A 206 -4.65 -6.70 20.95
C LYS A 206 -4.02 -6.38 22.31
N ASN A 207 -4.37 -5.27 22.97
CA ASN A 207 -3.94 -4.95 24.34
C ASN A 207 -4.45 -5.92 25.41
N ARG A 208 -5.38 -6.83 25.08
CA ARG A 208 -5.88 -7.87 25.99
C ARG A 208 -5.06 -9.16 26.00
N LYS A 209 -4.11 -9.35 25.08
CA LYS A 209 -3.30 -10.58 25.00
C LYS A 209 -1.92 -10.49 25.63
N GLU A 210 -1.45 -9.29 25.97
CA GLU A 210 -0.15 -9.09 26.62
C GLU A 210 -0.25 -8.94 28.15
N GLY A 211 -1.45 -9.15 28.71
CA GLY A 211 -1.73 -9.02 30.15
C GLY A 211 -2.15 -10.30 30.87
N ASN A 212 -1.85 -11.49 30.33
CA ASN A 212 -2.07 -12.79 30.99
C ASN A 212 -0.80 -13.62 31.05
#